data_AF-A0A9D5K9R8-F1
#
_entry.id   AF-A0A9D5K9R8-F1
#
_cell.length_a   1.000
_cell.length_b   1.000
_cell.length_c   1.000
_cell.angle_alpha   90.00
_cell.angle_beta   90.00
_cell.angle_gamma   90.00
#
_symmetry.space_group_name_H-M   'P 1'
#
loop_
_entity.id
_entity.type
_entity.pdbx_description
1 polymer ?
#
loop_
_entity_poly.entity_id
_entity_poly.type
_entity_poly.pdbx_seq_one_letter_code
_entity_poly.pdbx_strand_id
1 'polypeptide(L)'
;MNYGLLLNSGVSLLIAISGGILTTYVLVRKRDPKVLFMSALFAAFWFCITMVYLLASARILAAFFGNYNIDRILYQIDNAFGGAMAIPTVLLALYMLTRNRIAGAVGASLVSVVWAVWVVIMTVKGVSGPTVSQWHTDWDQVSSAAKYIAIFGLYLPTVLAMFSMFFALFRVDSRMARYRLIMTAVSMILTATLIIIEFLTTKPLLGIWIRLGILVAVLVGVFGYFPPKGLNDRLESA
;
A
#
# COMPACT_ATOMS: atom_id res chain seq x y z
N MET A 1 -30.04 3.99 7.64
CA MET A 1 -28.68 4.49 7.32
C MET A 1 -27.66 3.50 7.86
N ASN A 2 -26.58 3.26 7.13
CA ASN A 2 -25.67 2.16 7.42
C ASN A 2 -24.41 2.67 8.15
N TYR A 3 -24.49 2.81 9.48
CA TYR A 3 -23.41 3.43 10.28
C TYR A 3 -22.05 2.71 10.18
N GLY A 4 -22.05 1.41 9.84
CA GLY A 4 -20.81 0.66 9.62
C GLY A 4 -20.02 1.15 8.39
N LEU A 5 -20.69 1.64 7.34
CA LEU A 5 -20.03 2.24 6.18
C LEU A 5 -19.36 3.58 6.55
N LEU A 6 -20.00 4.40 7.37
CA LEU A 6 -19.40 5.65 7.87
C LEU A 6 -18.14 5.38 8.69
N LEU A 7 -18.20 4.41 9.61
CA LEU A 7 -17.03 4.02 10.40
C LEU A 7 -15.91 3.53 9.47
N ASN A 8 -16.22 2.66 8.51
CA ASN A 8 -15.22 2.13 7.60
C ASN A 8 -14.60 3.22 6.72
N SER A 9 -15.41 4.16 6.20
CA SER A 9 -14.91 5.33 5.48
C SER A 9 -13.97 6.19 6.33
N GLY A 10 -14.31 6.39 7.61
CA GLY A 10 -13.46 7.10 8.58
C GLY A 10 -12.11 6.39 8.81
N VAL A 11 -12.13 5.06 8.98
CA VAL A 11 -10.89 4.26 9.10
C VAL A 11 -10.03 4.40 7.84
N SER A 12 -10.62 4.28 6.65
CA SER A 12 -9.90 4.48 5.38
C SER A 12 -9.30 5.89 5.28
N LEU A 13 -10.03 6.92 5.73
CA LEU A 13 -9.50 8.29 5.74
C LEU A 13 -8.30 8.44 6.70
N LEU A 14 -8.34 7.82 7.87
CA LEU A 14 -7.22 7.82 8.81
C LEU A 14 -5.98 7.13 8.24
N ILE A 15 -6.15 6.04 7.50
CA ILE A 15 -5.06 5.38 6.78
C ILE A 15 -4.46 6.34 5.75
N ALA A 16 -5.30 7.01 4.95
CA ALA A 16 -4.86 7.96 3.94
C ALA A 16 -4.08 9.14 4.54
N ILE A 17 -4.59 9.75 5.61
CA ILE A 17 -3.91 10.84 6.32
C ILE A 17 -2.55 10.38 6.86
N SER A 18 -2.51 9.23 7.53
CA SER A 18 -1.27 8.69 8.11
C SER A 18 -0.22 8.36 7.04
N GLY A 19 -0.63 7.74 5.93
CA GLY A 19 0.23 7.47 4.78
C GLY A 19 0.72 8.74 4.08
N GLY A 20 -0.15 9.75 3.98
CA GLY A 20 0.17 11.05 3.37
C GLY A 20 1.19 11.84 4.18
N ILE A 21 1.09 11.82 5.52
CA ILE A 21 2.09 12.39 6.43
C ILE A 21 3.45 11.74 6.20
N LEU A 22 3.49 10.41 6.16
CA LEU A 22 4.73 9.65 5.95
C LEU A 22 5.37 9.97 4.59
N THR A 23 4.55 10.00 3.53
CA THR A 23 4.96 10.36 2.16
C THR A 23 5.60 11.75 2.13
N THR A 24 4.88 12.75 2.64
CA THR A 24 5.33 14.15 2.62
C THR A 24 6.60 14.34 3.42
N TYR A 25 6.67 13.75 4.60
CA TYR A 25 7.82 13.86 5.48
C TYR A 25 9.10 13.28 4.85
N VAL A 26 9.00 12.12 4.21
CA VAL A 26 10.14 11.47 3.57
C VAL A 26 10.67 12.30 2.39
N LEU A 27 9.79 12.93 1.62
CA LEU A 27 10.17 13.76 0.47
C LEU A 27 10.83 15.08 0.88
N VAL A 28 10.38 15.72 1.98
CA VAL A 28 10.89 17.03 2.40
C VAL A 28 12.29 16.97 3.03
N ARG A 29 12.69 15.83 3.62
CA ARG A 29 13.84 15.77 4.55
C ARG A 29 15.22 15.47 3.93
N LYS A 30 15.38 15.32 2.61
CA LYS A 30 16.63 14.75 2.04
C LYS A 30 17.26 15.57 0.90
N ARG A 31 18.55 15.85 1.04
CA ARG A 31 19.41 16.55 0.04
C ARG A 31 20.45 15.64 -0.65
N ASP A 32 20.74 14.44 -0.13
CA ASP A 32 21.69 13.49 -0.75
C ASP A 32 21.02 12.70 -1.89
N PRO A 33 21.56 12.70 -3.13
CA PRO A 33 20.97 12.02 -4.28
C PRO A 33 20.75 10.51 -4.15
N LYS A 34 21.62 9.79 -3.43
CA LYS A 34 21.48 8.33 -3.25
C LYS A 34 20.38 7.99 -2.25
N VAL A 35 20.33 8.75 -1.17
CA VAL A 35 19.28 8.61 -0.14
C VAL A 35 17.94 9.09 -0.69
N LEU A 36 17.95 10.15 -1.50
CA LEU A 36 16.77 10.69 -2.19
C LEU A 36 16.10 9.62 -3.06
N PHE A 37 16.86 8.82 -3.81
CA PHE A 37 16.28 7.76 -4.64
C PHE A 37 15.51 6.71 -3.81
N MET A 38 16.13 6.14 -2.78
CA MET A 38 15.45 5.15 -1.92
C MET A 38 14.26 5.76 -1.18
N SER A 39 14.43 6.99 -0.67
CA SER A 39 13.36 7.75 -0.01
C SER A 39 12.21 8.06 -0.95
N ALA A 40 12.47 8.40 -2.21
CA ALA A 40 11.44 8.67 -3.21
C ALA A 40 10.63 7.41 -3.54
N LEU A 41 11.26 6.24 -3.63
CA LEU A 41 10.56 4.97 -3.86
C LEU A 41 9.70 4.57 -2.66
N PHE A 42 10.24 4.76 -1.47
CA PHE A 42 9.48 4.55 -0.24
C PHE A 42 8.27 5.51 -0.16
N ALA A 43 8.47 6.78 -0.48
CA ALA A 43 7.39 7.75 -0.55
C ALA A 43 6.37 7.40 -1.66
N ALA A 44 6.82 6.92 -2.82
CA ALA A 44 5.93 6.48 -3.90
C ALA A 44 5.06 5.29 -3.47
N PHE A 45 5.61 4.34 -2.72
CA PHE A 45 4.82 3.26 -2.13
C PHE A 45 3.70 3.81 -1.22
N TRP A 46 4.05 4.68 -0.27
CA TRP A 46 3.07 5.26 0.65
C TRP A 46 2.08 6.20 -0.02
N PHE A 47 2.48 6.86 -1.10
CA PHE A 47 1.60 7.63 -1.95
C PHE A 47 0.53 6.74 -2.59
N CYS A 48 0.90 5.58 -3.14
CA CYS A 48 -0.06 4.61 -3.66
C CYS A 48 -1.04 4.18 -2.57
N ILE A 49 -0.56 3.82 -1.37
CA ILE A 49 -1.42 3.47 -0.22
C ILE A 49 -2.36 4.61 0.15
N THR A 50 -1.84 5.83 0.19
CA THR A 50 -2.62 7.04 0.48
C THR A 50 -3.76 7.22 -0.52
N MET A 51 -3.47 7.08 -1.81
CA MET A 51 -4.47 7.23 -2.86
C MET A 51 -5.52 6.11 -2.83
N VAL A 52 -5.10 4.85 -2.63
CA VAL A 52 -6.03 3.72 -2.44
C VAL A 52 -7.04 4.05 -1.34
N TYR A 53 -6.57 4.42 -0.15
CA TYR A 53 -7.46 4.59 1.00
C TYR A 53 -8.22 5.92 1.00
N LEU A 54 -7.71 6.96 0.33
CA LEU A 54 -8.46 8.19 0.09
C LEU A 54 -9.65 7.91 -0.84
N LEU A 55 -9.42 7.20 -1.94
CA LEU A 55 -10.46 6.82 -2.89
C LEU A 55 -11.43 5.80 -2.28
N ALA A 56 -10.93 4.85 -1.48
CA ALA A 56 -11.77 3.91 -0.74
C ALA A 56 -12.69 4.66 0.24
N SER A 57 -12.19 5.66 0.96
CA SER A 57 -13.00 6.49 1.85
C SER A 57 -14.11 7.21 1.08
N ALA A 58 -13.77 7.84 -0.05
CA ALA A 58 -14.71 8.56 -0.90
C ALA A 58 -15.77 7.64 -1.53
N ARG A 59 -15.38 6.46 -2.01
CA ARG A 59 -16.30 5.52 -2.68
C ARG A 59 -17.31 4.91 -1.71
N ILE A 60 -16.89 4.65 -0.46
CA ILE A 60 -17.78 4.16 0.59
C ILE A 60 -18.78 5.24 0.99
N LEU A 61 -18.37 6.51 1.03
CA LEU A 61 -19.30 7.63 1.23
C LEU A 61 -20.28 7.74 0.07
N ALA A 62 -19.81 7.62 -1.17
CA ALA A 62 -20.69 7.62 -2.34
C ALA A 62 -21.76 6.52 -2.23
N ALA A 63 -21.35 5.30 -1.88
CA ALA A 63 -22.28 4.19 -1.66
C ALA A 63 -23.21 4.39 -0.46
N PHE A 64 -22.72 5.02 0.62
CA PHE A 64 -23.57 5.40 1.77
C PHE A 64 -24.71 6.35 1.37
N PHE A 65 -24.44 7.26 0.43
CA PHE A 65 -25.45 8.15 -0.16
C PHE A 65 -26.22 7.52 -1.33
N GLY A 66 -26.00 6.24 -1.63
CA GLY A 66 -26.67 5.52 -2.73
C GLY A 66 -26.16 5.86 -4.13
N ASN A 67 -25.04 6.58 -4.26
CA ASN A 67 -24.43 6.92 -5.54
C ASN A 67 -23.44 5.83 -6.00
N TYR A 68 -23.98 4.72 -6.51
CA TYR A 68 -23.18 3.56 -6.94
C TYR A 68 -22.36 3.79 -8.21
N ASN A 69 -22.75 4.76 -9.05
CA ASN A 69 -21.97 5.12 -10.24
C ASN A 69 -20.63 5.74 -9.85
N ILE A 70 -20.64 6.65 -8.86
CA ILE A 70 -19.40 7.24 -8.33
C ILE A 70 -18.60 6.17 -7.58
N ASP A 71 -19.23 5.32 -6.76
CA ASP A 71 -18.53 4.21 -6.09
C ASP A 71 -17.79 3.33 -7.09
N ARG A 72 -18.43 2.94 -8.19
CA ARG A 72 -17.83 2.13 -9.25
C ARG A 72 -16.60 2.79 -9.88
N ILE A 73 -16.69 4.07 -10.25
CA ILE A 73 -15.57 4.80 -10.86
C ILE A 73 -14.40 4.86 -9.88
N LEU A 74 -14.68 5.22 -8.63
CA LEU A 74 -13.66 5.31 -7.59
C LEU A 74 -13.06 3.94 -7.25
N TYR A 75 -13.83 2.85 -7.30
CA TYR A 75 -13.32 1.47 -7.19
C TYR A 75 -12.35 1.12 -8.32
N GLN A 76 -12.60 1.57 -9.55
CA GLN A 76 -11.64 1.29 -10.63
C GLN A 76 -10.33 2.07 -10.42
N ILE A 77 -10.43 3.32 -9.95
CA ILE A 77 -9.25 4.15 -9.70
C ILE A 77 -8.47 3.64 -8.48
N ASP A 78 -9.15 3.27 -7.38
CA ASP A 78 -8.48 2.76 -6.17
C ASP A 78 -7.71 1.46 -6.45
N ASN A 79 -8.29 0.54 -7.22
CA ASN A 79 -7.64 -0.69 -7.65
C ASN A 79 -6.42 -0.41 -8.52
N ALA A 80 -6.50 0.55 -9.44
CA ALA A 80 -5.36 0.94 -10.26
C ALA A 80 -4.18 1.40 -9.39
N PHE A 81 -4.41 2.22 -8.37
CA PHE A 81 -3.37 2.59 -7.40
C PHE A 81 -2.89 1.41 -6.55
N GLY A 82 -3.79 0.50 -6.17
CA GLY A 82 -3.48 -0.72 -5.43
C GLY A 82 -2.50 -1.61 -6.19
N GLY A 83 -2.72 -1.83 -7.49
CA GLY A 83 -1.78 -2.55 -8.34
C GLY A 83 -0.47 -1.78 -8.57
N ALA A 84 -0.52 -0.46 -8.67
CA ALA A 84 0.65 0.38 -8.96
C ALA A 84 1.70 0.33 -7.84
N MET A 85 1.33 0.02 -6.59
CA MET A 85 2.26 -0.10 -5.46
C MET A 85 3.36 -1.16 -5.68
N ALA A 86 3.11 -2.13 -6.57
CA ALA A 86 4.09 -3.15 -6.95
C ALA A 86 5.34 -2.55 -7.61
N ILE A 87 5.16 -1.47 -8.39
CA ILE A 87 6.22 -0.83 -9.18
C ILE A 87 7.33 -0.25 -8.27
N PRO A 88 7.05 0.69 -7.34
CA PRO A 88 8.10 1.23 -6.46
C PRO A 88 8.67 0.15 -5.54
N THR A 89 7.87 -0.86 -5.17
CA THR A 89 8.32 -1.96 -4.30
C THR A 89 9.35 -2.84 -4.98
N VAL A 90 9.07 -3.34 -6.18
CA VAL A 90 10.01 -4.20 -6.93
C VAL A 90 11.27 -3.44 -7.27
N LEU A 91 11.15 -2.17 -7.66
CA LEU A 91 12.31 -1.33 -7.95
C LEU A 91 13.18 -1.13 -6.70
N LEU A 92 12.56 -0.85 -5.55
CA LEU A 92 13.26 -0.71 -4.26
C LEU A 92 13.95 -2.02 -3.86
N ALA A 93 13.25 -3.14 -3.90
CA ALA A 93 13.76 -4.46 -3.51
C ALA A 93 14.95 -4.90 -4.37
N LEU A 94 14.82 -4.84 -5.70
CA LEU A 94 15.90 -5.19 -6.63
C LEU A 94 17.10 -4.26 -6.47
N TYR A 95 16.88 -2.97 -6.24
CA TYR A 95 17.97 -2.04 -5.97
C TYR A 95 18.69 -2.36 -4.65
N MET A 96 17.97 -2.74 -3.60
CA MET A 96 18.57 -3.13 -2.32
C MET A 96 19.38 -4.43 -2.43
N LEU A 97 18.90 -5.40 -3.22
CA LEU A 97 19.58 -6.67 -3.46
C LEU A 97 20.83 -6.50 -4.33
N THR A 98 20.67 -5.92 -5.52
CA THR A 98 21.71 -5.89 -6.57
C THR A 98 22.62 -4.66 -6.52
N ARG A 99 22.20 -3.59 -5.84
CA ARG A 99 22.80 -2.24 -5.91
C ARG A 99 22.86 -1.64 -7.32
N ASN A 100 22.18 -2.26 -8.30
CA ASN A 100 22.16 -1.84 -9.68
C ASN A 100 20.81 -1.18 -10.03
N ARG A 101 20.86 0.11 -10.38
CA ARG A 101 19.66 0.88 -10.75
C ARG A 101 19.01 0.37 -12.04
N ILE A 102 19.81 -0.14 -12.98
CA ILE A 102 19.32 -0.67 -14.26
C ILE A 102 18.52 -1.94 -14.01
N ALA A 103 19.06 -2.87 -13.20
CA ALA A 103 18.35 -4.10 -12.85
C ALA A 103 17.00 -3.80 -12.19
N GLY A 104 16.96 -2.85 -11.25
CA GLY A 104 15.72 -2.38 -10.63
C GLY A 104 14.76 -1.73 -11.63
N ALA A 105 15.25 -0.88 -12.53
CA ALA A 105 14.43 -0.22 -13.54
C ALA A 105 13.82 -1.22 -14.54
N VAL A 106 14.59 -2.22 -14.98
CA VAL A 106 14.09 -3.28 -15.86
C VAL A 106 12.98 -4.08 -15.18
N GLY A 107 13.20 -4.53 -13.94
CA GLY A 107 12.18 -5.24 -13.17
C GLY A 107 10.91 -4.41 -12.96
N ALA A 108 11.05 -3.14 -12.61
CA ALA A 108 9.92 -2.23 -12.45
C ALA A 108 9.18 -1.95 -13.76
N SER A 109 9.88 -1.88 -14.89
CA SER A 109 9.28 -1.70 -16.21
C SER A 109 8.43 -2.91 -16.59
N LEU A 110 8.92 -4.13 -16.34
CA LEU A 110 8.15 -5.36 -16.54
C LEU A 110 6.88 -5.36 -15.69
N VAL A 111 6.99 -5.00 -14.40
CA VAL A 111 5.83 -4.89 -13.50
C VAL A 111 4.86 -3.80 -13.96
N SER A 112 5.37 -2.68 -14.48
CA SER A 112 4.54 -1.60 -15.01
C SER A 112 3.74 -2.04 -16.24
N VAL A 113 4.31 -2.88 -17.10
CA VAL A 113 3.58 -3.48 -18.23
C VAL A 113 2.49 -4.42 -17.73
N VAL A 114 2.80 -5.30 -16.77
CA VAL A 114 1.80 -6.20 -16.17
C VAL A 114 0.67 -5.41 -15.52
N TRP A 115 1.00 -4.33 -14.81
CA TRP A 115 0.03 -3.41 -14.21
C TRP A 115 -0.85 -2.74 -15.26
N ALA A 116 -0.27 -2.21 -16.35
CA ALA A 116 -1.03 -1.59 -17.43
C ALA A 116 -1.99 -2.57 -18.10
N VAL A 117 -1.51 -3.79 -18.39
CA VAL A 117 -2.35 -4.87 -18.93
C VAL A 117 -3.50 -5.20 -17.99
N TRP A 118 -3.23 -5.31 -16.68
CA TRP A 118 -4.26 -5.57 -15.68
C TRP A 118 -5.32 -4.46 -15.63
N VAL A 119 -4.91 -3.18 -15.60
CA VAL A 119 -5.82 -2.03 -15.60
C VAL A 119 -6.70 -2.02 -16.86
N VAL A 120 -6.13 -2.31 -18.02
CA VAL A 120 -6.88 -2.40 -19.29
C VAL A 120 -7.91 -3.52 -19.22
N ILE A 121 -7.52 -4.72 -18.78
CA ILE A 121 -8.45 -5.87 -18.68
C ILE A 121 -9.58 -5.54 -17.70
N MET A 122 -9.27 -4.98 -16.53
CA MET A 122 -10.26 -4.60 -15.52
C MET A 122 -11.24 -3.57 -16.08
N THR A 123 -10.74 -2.58 -16.83
CA THR A 123 -11.57 -1.51 -17.41
C THR A 123 -12.48 -2.05 -18.51
N VAL A 124 -11.95 -2.88 -19.42
CA VAL A 124 -12.68 -3.41 -20.58
C VAL A 124 -13.68 -4.50 -20.19
N LYS A 125 -13.29 -5.43 -19.30
CA LYS A 125 -14.17 -6.52 -18.86
C LYS A 125 -15.17 -6.08 -17.79
N GLY A 126 -14.89 -4.96 -17.12
CA GLY A 126 -15.76 -4.36 -16.13
C GLY A 126 -15.79 -5.13 -14.81
N VAL A 127 -16.68 -4.65 -13.94
CA VAL A 127 -16.89 -5.13 -12.56
C VAL A 127 -18.38 -5.37 -12.36
N SER A 128 -18.73 -6.39 -11.58
CA SER A 128 -20.11 -6.74 -11.21
C SER A 128 -20.38 -6.38 -9.75
N GLY A 129 -21.54 -5.79 -9.47
CA GLY A 129 -21.89 -5.29 -8.14
C GLY A 129 -22.73 -3.99 -8.20
N PRO A 130 -22.80 -3.21 -7.11
CA PRO A 130 -22.10 -3.42 -5.85
C PRO A 130 -22.83 -4.39 -4.92
N THR A 131 -22.06 -5.22 -4.21
CA THR A 131 -22.58 -5.90 -3.02
C THR A 131 -22.41 -4.96 -1.84
N VAL A 132 -23.51 -4.33 -1.41
CA VAL A 132 -23.51 -3.40 -0.27
C VAL A 132 -23.91 -4.16 0.98
N SER A 133 -23.03 -4.13 1.97
CA SER A 133 -23.26 -4.73 3.29
C SER A 133 -23.26 -3.66 4.38
N GLN A 134 -23.45 -4.06 5.64
CA GLN A 134 -23.34 -3.15 6.77
C GLN A 134 -21.97 -2.44 6.89
N TRP A 135 -20.91 -3.15 6.53
CA TRP A 135 -19.54 -2.74 6.81
C TRP A 135 -18.74 -2.38 5.58
N HIS A 136 -19.16 -2.81 4.39
CA HIS A 136 -18.33 -2.73 3.20
C HIS A 136 -19.18 -2.64 1.92
N THR A 137 -18.63 -1.98 0.89
CA THR A 137 -19.16 -2.00 -0.46
C THR A 137 -18.12 -2.64 -1.37
N ASP A 138 -18.52 -3.73 -2.01
CA ASP A 138 -17.59 -4.51 -2.83
C ASP A 138 -18.07 -4.60 -4.27
N TRP A 139 -17.09 -4.63 -5.18
CA TRP A 139 -17.29 -4.86 -6.59
C TRP A 139 -16.44 -6.06 -6.96
N ASP A 140 -17.07 -7.04 -7.61
CA ASP A 140 -16.34 -8.22 -8.04
C ASP A 140 -15.81 -8.02 -9.47
N GLN A 141 -14.60 -8.49 -9.72
CA GLN A 141 -14.04 -8.48 -11.07
C GLN A 141 -14.69 -9.59 -11.90
N VAL A 142 -15.30 -9.23 -13.03
CA VAL A 142 -15.99 -10.19 -13.91
C VAL A 142 -15.01 -11.19 -14.54
N SER A 143 -13.77 -10.75 -14.80
CA SER A 143 -12.75 -11.59 -15.43
C SER A 143 -11.88 -12.32 -14.40
N SER A 144 -11.90 -13.65 -14.43
CA SER A 144 -10.96 -14.47 -13.66
C SER A 144 -9.50 -14.18 -14.02
N ALA A 145 -9.21 -13.84 -15.28
CA ALA A 145 -7.88 -13.46 -15.73
C ALA A 145 -7.40 -12.18 -15.02
N ALA A 146 -8.28 -11.18 -14.85
CA ALA A 146 -7.93 -9.95 -14.12
C ALA A 146 -7.57 -10.26 -12.66
N LYS A 147 -8.34 -11.13 -11.99
CA LYS A 147 -8.04 -11.58 -10.62
C LYS A 147 -6.67 -12.25 -10.54
N TYR A 148 -6.38 -13.19 -11.44
CA TYR A 148 -5.11 -13.92 -11.45
C TYR A 148 -3.91 -13.02 -11.75
N ILE A 149 -4.04 -12.09 -12.69
CA ILE A 149 -2.98 -11.11 -12.97
C ILE A 149 -2.73 -10.21 -11.75
N ALA A 150 -3.78 -9.78 -11.04
CA ALA A 150 -3.62 -9.00 -9.82
C ALA A 150 -2.82 -9.79 -8.76
N ILE A 151 -3.25 -11.02 -8.47
CA ILE A 151 -2.67 -11.86 -7.42
C ILE A 151 -1.24 -12.28 -7.77
N PHE A 152 -1.05 -12.94 -8.92
CA PHE A 152 0.22 -13.57 -9.27
C PHE A 152 1.18 -12.64 -10.00
N GLY A 153 0.65 -11.65 -10.73
CA GLY A 153 1.45 -10.70 -11.52
C GLY A 153 1.88 -9.46 -10.74
N LEU A 154 1.08 -9.01 -9.76
CA LEU A 154 1.35 -7.76 -9.03
C LEU A 154 1.59 -8.02 -7.55
N TYR A 155 0.60 -8.58 -6.86
CA TYR A 155 0.58 -8.63 -5.40
C TYR A 155 1.56 -9.63 -4.78
N LEU A 156 1.59 -10.87 -5.26
CA LEU A 156 2.53 -11.88 -4.74
C LEU A 156 4.00 -11.49 -4.97
N PRO A 157 4.41 -11.01 -6.17
CA PRO A 157 5.75 -10.48 -6.38
C PRO A 157 6.09 -9.31 -5.46
N THR A 158 5.11 -8.44 -5.18
CA THR A 158 5.30 -7.30 -4.26
C THR A 158 5.67 -7.78 -2.86
N VAL A 159 4.93 -8.73 -2.30
CA VAL A 159 5.22 -9.27 -0.95
C VAL A 159 6.58 -9.96 -0.92
N LEU A 160 6.89 -10.80 -1.91
CA LEU A 160 8.19 -11.47 -2.01
C LEU A 160 9.35 -10.46 -2.10
N ALA A 161 9.16 -9.40 -2.88
CA ALA A 161 10.12 -8.31 -3.00
C ALA A 161 10.32 -7.57 -1.67
N MET A 162 9.26 -7.33 -0.89
CA MET A 162 9.38 -6.67 0.41
C MET A 162 10.15 -7.52 1.44
N PHE A 163 10.01 -8.85 1.42
CA PHE A 163 10.83 -9.72 2.28
C PHE A 163 12.33 -9.54 2.03
N SER A 164 12.71 -9.19 0.80
CA SER A 164 14.11 -8.97 0.48
C SER A 164 14.71 -7.73 1.17
N MET A 165 13.88 -6.82 1.68
CA MET A 165 14.34 -5.65 2.44
C MET A 165 15.00 -6.05 3.76
N PHE A 166 14.65 -7.21 4.34
CA PHE A 166 15.29 -7.71 5.56
C PHE A 166 16.76 -8.08 5.35
N PHE A 167 17.17 -8.47 4.14
CA PHE A 167 18.60 -8.72 3.85
C PHE A 167 19.46 -7.47 4.01
N ALA A 168 18.87 -6.28 3.92
CA ALA A 168 19.61 -5.05 4.16
C ALA A 168 19.95 -4.83 5.65
N LEU A 169 19.29 -5.52 6.59
CA LEU A 169 19.60 -5.42 8.02
C LEU A 169 21.04 -5.87 8.34
N PHE A 170 21.54 -6.88 7.62
CA PHE A 170 22.90 -7.40 7.82
C PHE A 170 24.00 -6.39 7.46
N ARG A 171 23.65 -5.28 6.80
CA ARG A 171 24.58 -4.28 6.28
C ARG A 171 24.52 -2.94 7.01
N VAL A 172 23.72 -2.84 8.06
CA VAL A 172 23.52 -1.60 8.82
C VAL A 172 24.18 -1.76 10.17
N ASP A 173 25.08 -0.86 10.55
CA ASP A 173 25.78 -0.95 11.85
C ASP A 173 25.10 -0.14 12.95
N SER A 174 24.51 1.02 12.61
CA SER A 174 23.81 1.87 13.57
C SER A 174 22.50 1.25 14.07
N ARG A 175 22.32 1.19 15.39
CA ARG A 175 21.08 0.71 16.05
C ARG A 175 19.86 1.51 15.59
N MET A 176 19.99 2.82 15.50
CA MET A 176 18.90 3.69 15.05
C MET A 176 18.52 3.43 13.58
N ALA A 177 19.52 3.22 12.72
CA ALA A 177 19.26 2.87 11.33
C ALA A 177 18.63 1.47 11.20
N ARG A 178 19.05 0.49 12.02
CA ARG A 178 18.41 -0.83 12.10
C ARG A 178 16.96 -0.72 12.54
N TYR A 179 16.68 0.03 13.61
CA TYR A 179 15.32 0.27 14.10
C TYR A 179 14.42 0.83 13.00
N ARG A 180 14.86 1.91 12.34
CA ARG A 180 14.12 2.52 11.22
C ARG A 180 13.84 1.53 10.11
N LEU A 181 14.85 0.74 9.73
CA LEU A 181 14.71 -0.26 8.66
C LEU A 181 13.72 -1.38 9.03
N ILE A 182 13.80 -1.90 10.26
CA ILE A 182 12.88 -2.95 10.76
C ILE A 182 11.45 -2.43 10.75
N MET A 183 11.20 -1.28 11.39
CA MET A 183 9.85 -0.70 11.49
C MET A 183 9.26 -0.43 10.10
N THR A 184 10.11 0.07 9.19
CA THR A 184 9.73 0.34 7.80
C THR A 184 9.37 -0.94 7.04
N ALA A 185 10.24 -1.96 7.10
CA ALA A 185 10.02 -3.22 6.40
C ALA A 185 8.78 -3.96 6.94
N VAL A 186 8.63 -4.04 8.26
CA VAL A 186 7.46 -4.64 8.92
C VAL A 186 6.18 -3.91 8.52
N SER A 187 6.19 -2.59 8.55
CA SER A 187 5.04 -1.76 8.14
C SER A 187 4.64 -2.02 6.68
N MET A 188 5.60 -2.01 5.76
CA MET A 188 5.33 -2.26 4.33
C MET A 188 4.80 -3.68 4.09
N ILE A 189 5.45 -4.70 4.66
CA ILE A 189 5.05 -6.11 4.49
C ILE A 189 3.66 -6.36 5.05
N LEU A 190 3.40 -5.86 6.27
CA LEU A 190 2.09 -6.03 6.91
C LEU A 190 1.00 -5.31 6.10
N THR A 191 1.26 -4.09 5.63
CA THR A 191 0.33 -3.32 4.78
C THR A 191 0.03 -4.07 3.49
N ALA A 192 1.05 -4.48 2.74
CA ALA A 192 0.86 -5.18 1.46
C ALA A 192 0.14 -6.52 1.65
N THR A 193 0.51 -7.30 2.67
CA THR A 193 -0.13 -8.59 2.95
C THR A 193 -1.61 -8.41 3.29
N LEU A 194 -1.93 -7.41 4.12
CA LEU A 194 -3.32 -7.12 4.49
C LEU A 194 -4.13 -6.59 3.30
N ILE A 195 -3.55 -5.81 2.39
CA ILE A 195 -4.21 -5.40 1.14
C ILE A 195 -4.55 -6.61 0.27
N ILE A 196 -3.66 -7.60 0.21
CA ILE A 196 -3.94 -8.84 -0.53
C ILE A 196 -5.08 -9.61 0.11
N ILE A 197 -5.08 -9.72 1.44
CA ILE A 197 -6.17 -10.37 2.17
C ILE A 197 -7.47 -9.58 1.96
N GLU A 198 -7.42 -8.24 1.92
CA GLU A 198 -8.57 -7.39 1.60
C GLU A 198 -9.10 -7.69 0.19
N PHE A 199 -8.22 -7.76 -0.80
CA PHE A 199 -8.59 -8.06 -2.19
C PHE A 199 -9.18 -9.48 -2.36
N LEU A 200 -8.74 -10.43 -1.54
CA LEU A 200 -9.19 -11.83 -1.61
C LEU A 200 -10.43 -12.11 -0.75
N THR A 201 -10.75 -11.28 0.23
CA THR A 201 -11.83 -11.57 1.16
C THR A 201 -13.19 -11.22 0.56
N THR A 202 -14.15 -12.12 0.72
CA THR A 202 -15.56 -11.89 0.37
C THR A 202 -16.42 -11.59 1.60
N LYS A 203 -15.82 -11.56 2.81
CA LYS A 203 -16.55 -11.40 4.08
C LYS A 203 -16.53 -9.94 4.54
N PRO A 204 -17.68 -9.24 4.58
CA PRO A 204 -17.70 -7.81 4.88
C PRO A 204 -17.14 -7.40 6.25
N LEU A 205 -17.42 -8.20 7.29
CA LEU A 205 -16.91 -7.94 8.63
C LEU A 205 -15.38 -8.08 8.68
N LEU A 206 -14.81 -8.99 7.90
CA LEU A 206 -13.36 -9.14 7.85
C LEU A 206 -12.69 -7.92 7.20
N GLY A 207 -13.33 -7.29 6.22
CA GLY A 207 -12.82 -6.10 5.54
C GLY A 207 -12.50 -4.93 6.48
N ILE A 208 -13.37 -4.65 7.46
CA ILE A 208 -13.09 -3.56 8.42
C ILE A 208 -11.94 -3.92 9.38
N TRP A 209 -11.86 -5.17 9.84
CA TRP A 209 -10.76 -5.63 10.68
C TRP A 209 -9.42 -5.59 9.95
N ILE A 210 -9.42 -5.95 8.67
CA ILE A 210 -8.23 -5.84 7.81
C ILE A 210 -7.78 -4.38 7.73
N ARG A 211 -8.69 -3.44 7.49
CA ARG A 211 -8.35 -2.00 7.43
C ARG A 211 -7.85 -1.44 8.75
N LEU A 212 -8.41 -1.87 9.88
CA LEU A 212 -7.84 -1.55 11.20
C LEU A 212 -6.42 -2.09 11.33
N GLY A 213 -6.16 -3.31 10.88
CA GLY A 213 -4.81 -3.87 10.81
C GLY A 213 -3.87 -3.05 9.92
N ILE A 214 -4.37 -2.54 8.80
CA ILE A 214 -3.60 -1.68 7.88
C ILE A 214 -3.31 -0.34 8.53
N LEU A 215 -4.27 0.26 9.23
CA LEU A 215 -4.03 1.48 10.02
C LEU A 215 -2.92 1.26 11.03
N VAL A 216 -2.95 0.16 11.78
CA VAL A 216 -1.86 -0.21 12.70
C VAL A 216 -0.53 -0.36 11.95
N ALA A 217 -0.52 -1.04 10.79
CA ALA A 217 0.67 -1.20 9.98
C ALA A 217 1.25 0.16 9.52
N VAL A 218 0.41 1.10 9.07
CA VAL A 218 0.82 2.45 8.68
C VAL A 218 1.39 3.21 9.89
N LEU A 219 0.75 3.11 11.05
CA LEU A 219 1.24 3.74 12.28
C LEU A 219 2.59 3.18 12.74
N VAL A 220 2.85 1.88 12.58
CA VAL A 220 4.19 1.30 12.78
C VAL A 220 5.22 1.99 11.87
N GLY A 221 4.85 2.25 10.60
CA GLY A 221 5.69 3.00 9.66
C GLY A 221 5.98 4.42 10.14
N VAL A 222 4.96 5.13 10.64
CA VAL A 222 5.09 6.45 11.25
C VAL A 222 6.04 6.41 12.45
N PHE A 223 5.87 5.46 13.38
CA PHE A 223 6.75 5.34 14.55
C PHE A 223 8.19 4.98 14.19
N GLY A 224 8.42 4.29 13.07
CA GLY A 224 9.76 4.11 12.53
C GLY A 224 10.48 5.43 12.26
N TYR A 225 9.79 6.44 11.76
CA TYR A 225 10.37 7.76 11.45
C TYR A 225 10.22 8.80 12.57
N PHE A 226 9.26 8.60 13.47
CA PHE A 226 8.97 9.43 14.64
C PHE A 226 8.94 8.56 15.91
N PRO A 227 10.10 8.03 16.35
CA PRO A 227 10.14 7.21 17.54
C PRO A 227 9.75 8.03 18.78
N PRO A 228 9.06 7.42 19.76
CA PRO A 228 8.79 8.05 21.05
C PRO A 228 10.09 8.50 21.73
N LYS A 229 10.07 9.67 22.40
CA LYS A 229 11.27 10.29 23.00
C LYS A 229 12.13 9.31 23.83
N GLY A 230 11.50 8.55 24.74
CA GLY A 230 12.22 7.60 25.58
C GLY A 230 12.87 6.42 24.84
N LEU A 231 12.41 6.10 23.63
CA LEU A 231 13.07 5.11 22.76
C LEU A 231 14.22 5.75 21.97
N ASN A 232 14.03 6.99 21.53
CA ASN A 232 15.05 7.75 20.80
C ASN A 232 16.32 7.91 21.63
N ASP A 233 16.17 8.32 22.90
CA ASP A 233 17.29 8.55 23.81
C ASP A 233 18.12 7.26 24.04
N ARG A 234 17.46 6.10 24.15
CA ARG A 234 18.12 4.80 24.30
C ARG A 234 18.82 4.29 23.03
N LEU A 235 18.30 4.66 21.87
CA LEU A 235 18.86 4.27 20.57
C LEU A 235 20.03 5.16 20.15
N GLU A 236 20.11 6.38 20.68
CA GLU A 236 21.20 7.34 20.45
C GLU A 236 22.36 7.19 21.46
N SER A 237 22.09 6.71 22.68
CA SER A 237 23.09 6.58 23.75
C SER A 237 23.97 5.33 23.68
N ALA A 238 23.84 4.47 22.67
CA ALA A 238 24.44 3.12 22.63
C ALA A 238 24.91 2.69 21.23
#